data_AF-A0A257LYC9-F1
#
_entry.id   AF-A0A257LYC9-F1
#
_cell.length_a   1.000
_cell.length_b   1.000
_cell.length_c   1.000
_cell.angle_alpha   90.00
_cell.angle_beta   90.00
_cell.angle_gamma   90.00
#
_symmetry.space_group_name_H-M   'P 1'
#
loop_
_entity.id
_entity.type
_entity.pdbx_description
1 polymer ?
#
loop_
_entity_poly.entity_id
_entity_poly.type
_entity_poly.pdbx_seq_one_letter_code
_entity_poly.pdbx_strand_id
1 'polypeptide(L)'
;MKTHPLLRAKVGLKWIVALSLGLSPMHLHAANTAPDLDGDGVPNIVDPDIDNDGIPNALDDNIDGGIAKSGPHSGQYLGDHINNDNPGEKDIDGDDQADDSLGETDLDGDGKTDNDALEQDIDGDRRADNSPGELDEDGDGRMDDAAGEDDIDGDSLDDDDIVELD
;
A
#
# COMPACT_ATOMS: atom_id res chain seq x y z
N MET A 1 -75.86 -20.83 52.38
CA MET A 1 -75.28 -19.56 51.90
C MET A 1 -73.77 -19.60 52.09
N LYS A 2 -73.03 -19.10 51.09
CA LYS A 2 -71.60 -18.70 51.10
C LYS A 2 -70.59 -19.86 50.94
N THR A 3 -70.12 -20.19 49.73
CA THR A 3 -69.23 -19.50 48.74
C THR A 3 -67.80 -20.05 48.83
N HIS A 4 -67.35 -20.73 47.78
CA HIS A 4 -65.93 -20.94 47.48
C HIS A 4 -65.25 -19.59 47.20
N PRO A 5 -63.96 -19.44 47.56
CA PRO A 5 -63.01 -19.00 46.52
C PRO A 5 -61.63 -19.71 46.62
N LEU A 6 -61.13 -20.28 45.53
CA LEU A 6 -60.24 -19.73 44.48
C LEU A 6 -58.74 -19.89 44.80
N LEU A 7 -58.13 -20.86 44.10
CA LEU A 7 -56.69 -21.08 43.97
C LEU A 7 -56.05 -19.85 43.32
N ARG A 8 -55.10 -19.21 44.01
CA ARG A 8 -54.35 -18.07 43.49
C ARG A 8 -53.14 -18.60 42.70
N ALA A 9 -53.25 -18.64 41.37
CA ALA A 9 -52.10 -18.87 40.50
C ALA A 9 -51.09 -17.73 40.64
N LYS A 10 -49.88 -18.03 41.11
CA LYS A 10 -48.75 -17.10 41.08
C LYS A 10 -48.12 -17.15 39.68
N VAL A 11 -48.38 -16.14 38.86
CA VAL A 11 -47.59 -15.88 37.65
C VAL A 11 -46.42 -14.99 38.08
N GLY A 12 -45.19 -15.50 37.99
CA GLY A 12 -43.97 -14.80 38.39
C GLY A 12 -42.93 -14.86 37.29
N LEU A 13 -42.94 -13.80 36.48
CA LEU A 13 -42.00 -13.30 35.48
C LEU A 13 -40.62 -13.99 35.39
N LYS A 14 -40.33 -14.61 34.23
CA LYS A 14 -38.98 -15.03 33.85
C LYS A 14 -38.16 -13.81 33.42
N TRP A 15 -37.03 -13.55 34.07
CA TRP A 15 -36.04 -12.60 33.59
C TRP A 15 -35.30 -13.23 32.40
N ILE A 16 -35.53 -12.70 31.20
CA ILE A 16 -34.68 -13.00 30.04
C ILE A 16 -33.52 -12.02 30.12
N VAL A 17 -32.33 -12.53 30.43
CA VAL A 17 -31.07 -11.81 30.19
C VAL A 17 -30.82 -11.95 28.69
N ALA A 18 -31.12 -10.89 27.93
CA ALA A 18 -30.69 -10.79 26.55
C ALA A 18 -29.18 -10.51 26.56
N LEU A 19 -28.38 -11.56 26.37
CA LEU A 19 -26.97 -11.43 26.04
C LEU A 19 -26.93 -10.88 24.60
N SER A 20 -26.73 -9.57 24.48
CA SER A 20 -26.41 -8.97 23.19
C SER A 20 -25.04 -9.47 22.77
N LEU A 21 -24.98 -10.52 21.96
CA LEU A 21 -23.80 -10.75 21.12
C LEU A 21 -23.73 -9.53 20.20
N GLY A 22 -22.79 -8.63 20.49
CA GLY A 22 -22.39 -7.58 19.57
C GLY A 22 -21.81 -8.28 18.34
N LEU A 23 -22.64 -8.45 17.33
CA LEU A 23 -22.17 -8.73 15.99
C LEU A 23 -21.60 -7.40 15.49
N SER A 24 -20.33 -7.14 15.79
CA SER A 24 -19.60 -6.14 15.00
C SER A 24 -19.75 -6.56 13.53
N PRO A 25 -20.12 -5.68 12.61
CA PRO A 25 -20.05 -6.01 11.21
C PRO A 25 -18.60 -6.37 10.91
N MET A 26 -18.34 -7.63 10.60
CA MET A 26 -17.14 -8.01 9.89
C MET A 26 -17.29 -7.32 8.53
N HIS A 27 -16.46 -6.32 8.25
CA HIS A 27 -16.38 -5.77 6.89
C HIS A 27 -15.89 -6.92 6.00
N LEU A 28 -16.81 -7.58 5.31
CA LEU A 28 -16.45 -8.33 4.12
C LEU A 28 -16.13 -7.28 3.04
N HIS A 29 -14.87 -6.85 2.96
CA HIS A 29 -14.35 -6.25 1.74
C HIS A 29 -14.04 -7.41 0.78
N ALA A 30 -15.03 -7.76 -0.04
CA ALA A 30 -14.82 -8.51 -1.26
C ALA A 30 -15.34 -7.62 -2.39
N ALA A 31 -14.54 -6.61 -2.72
CA ALA A 31 -14.63 -5.74 -3.89
C ALA A 31 -13.18 -5.43 -4.26
N ASN A 32 -12.90 -5.22 -5.54
CA ASN A 32 -11.65 -4.68 -6.08
C ASN A 32 -11.21 -3.46 -5.24
N THR A 33 -10.41 -3.67 -4.20
CA THR A 33 -9.83 -2.61 -3.37
C THR A 33 -8.38 -2.53 -3.82
N ALA A 34 -7.94 -1.33 -4.19
CA ALA A 34 -6.53 -1.05 -4.38
C ALA A 34 -5.73 -1.60 -3.18
N PRO A 35 -4.48 -2.06 -3.39
CA PRO A 35 -3.61 -2.53 -2.32
C PRO A 35 -3.52 -1.52 -1.18
N ASP A 36 -3.39 -2.08 0.02
CA ASP A 36 -3.36 -1.38 1.31
C ASP A 36 -2.53 -2.30 2.21
N LEU A 37 -1.21 -2.17 2.09
CA LEU A 37 -0.23 -3.11 2.63
C LEU A 37 -0.26 -3.12 4.17
N ASP A 38 -0.34 -1.94 4.78
CA ASP A 38 -0.35 -1.77 6.23
C ASP A 38 -1.76 -1.88 6.87
N GLY A 39 -2.80 -1.90 6.03
CA GLY A 39 -4.19 -2.08 6.42
C GLY A 39 -4.81 -0.88 7.13
N ASP A 40 -4.20 0.31 7.11
CA ASP A 40 -4.73 1.48 7.81
C ASP A 40 -5.95 2.12 7.10
N GLY A 41 -6.19 1.71 5.86
CA GLY A 41 -7.31 2.14 5.02
C GLY A 41 -6.96 3.23 4.01
N VAL A 42 -5.68 3.59 3.87
CA VAL A 42 -5.14 4.37 2.75
C VAL A 42 -4.57 3.40 1.70
N PRO A 43 -4.94 3.52 0.41
CA PRO A 43 -4.35 2.69 -0.63
C PRO A 43 -2.90 3.03 -0.92
N ASN A 44 -2.07 2.04 -1.26
CA ASN A 44 -0.63 2.17 -1.53
C ASN A 44 -0.28 3.34 -2.47
N ILE A 45 -0.92 3.42 -3.65
CA ILE A 45 -0.79 4.50 -4.65
C ILE A 45 -0.98 5.95 -4.11
N VAL A 46 -1.47 6.13 -2.88
CA VAL A 46 -1.58 7.45 -2.24
C VAL A 46 -1.17 7.43 -0.76
N ASP A 47 -0.57 6.34 -0.29
CA ASP A 47 -0.14 6.19 1.10
C ASP A 47 1.28 6.74 1.27
N PRO A 48 1.50 7.82 2.05
CA PRO A 48 2.83 8.40 2.21
C PRO A 48 3.82 7.54 3.04
N ASP A 49 3.39 6.41 3.59
CA ASP A 49 4.17 5.48 4.43
C ASP A 49 3.57 4.06 4.28
N ILE A 50 3.77 3.44 3.11
CA ILE A 50 3.06 2.25 2.62
C ILE A 50 3.08 1.06 3.58
N ASP A 51 4.19 0.87 4.31
CA ASP A 51 4.35 -0.24 5.25
C ASP A 51 4.16 0.21 6.72
N ASN A 52 3.92 1.50 6.94
CA ASN A 52 3.75 2.18 8.23
C ASN A 52 4.90 1.89 9.20
N ASP A 53 6.09 1.69 8.65
CA ASP A 53 7.36 1.72 9.36
C ASP A 53 7.50 3.07 10.05
N GLY A 54 7.04 4.18 9.48
CA GLY A 54 7.30 5.52 10.03
C GLY A 54 8.55 6.18 9.44
N ILE A 55 9.02 5.65 8.31
CA ILE A 55 9.89 6.32 7.36
C ILE A 55 8.99 6.62 6.14
N PRO A 56 8.80 7.89 5.74
CA PRO A 56 8.00 8.20 4.55
C PRO A 56 8.63 7.61 3.29
N ASN A 57 7.83 7.23 2.28
CA ASN A 57 8.28 6.58 1.04
C ASN A 57 9.49 7.28 0.40
N ALA A 58 9.41 8.61 0.21
CA ALA A 58 10.48 9.51 -0.26
C ALA A 58 11.84 9.40 0.47
N LEU A 59 11.85 8.75 1.63
CA LEU A 59 12.99 8.58 2.51
C LEU A 59 13.16 7.12 2.92
N ASP A 60 12.40 6.17 2.38
CA ASP A 60 12.58 4.73 2.58
C ASP A 60 13.59 4.18 1.56
N ASP A 61 14.20 3.04 1.85
CA ASP A 61 15.03 2.27 0.90
C ASP A 61 14.41 0.90 0.59
N ASN A 62 13.24 0.63 1.16
CA ASN A 62 12.41 -0.55 0.96
C ASN A 62 10.95 -0.11 1.15
N ILE A 63 10.39 0.63 0.19
CA ILE A 63 9.12 1.37 0.34
C ILE A 63 7.95 0.47 0.72
N ASP A 64 7.85 -0.69 0.08
CA ASP A 64 6.85 -1.69 0.40
C ASP A 64 7.15 -2.48 1.68
N GLY A 65 8.20 -2.19 2.47
CA GLY A 65 8.60 -3.15 3.50
C GLY A 65 9.55 -2.74 4.61
N GLY A 66 9.22 -3.27 5.78
CA GLY A 66 9.75 -2.80 7.03
C GLY A 66 8.87 -3.27 8.18
N ILE A 67 9.25 -2.88 9.40
CA ILE A 67 8.50 -3.29 10.60
C ILE A 67 7.52 -2.19 10.95
N ALA A 68 6.26 -2.39 10.56
CA ALA A 68 5.14 -1.50 10.88
C ALA A 68 5.22 -1.02 12.35
N LYS A 69 5.39 0.27 12.56
CA LYS A 69 5.42 0.88 13.90
C LYS A 69 4.01 1.18 14.39
N SER A 70 3.05 1.35 13.48
CA SER A 70 1.66 1.70 13.81
C SER A 70 0.64 0.83 13.06
N GLY A 71 -0.63 1.24 13.06
CA GLY A 71 -1.69 0.52 12.34
C GLY A 71 -2.06 -0.88 12.84
N PRO A 72 -2.91 -1.60 12.08
CA PRO A 72 -3.31 -2.99 12.36
C PRO A 72 -2.16 -4.00 12.38
N HIS A 73 -1.09 -3.72 11.64
CA HIS A 73 0.06 -4.60 11.51
C HIS A 73 1.22 -4.29 12.46
N SER A 74 1.10 -3.28 13.33
CA SER A 74 2.13 -2.88 14.31
C SER A 74 2.93 -4.05 14.92
N GLY A 75 4.25 -4.02 14.72
CA GLY A 75 5.23 -5.01 15.17
C GLY A 75 5.41 -6.22 14.25
N GLN A 76 4.76 -6.24 13.09
CA GLN A 76 4.95 -7.23 12.03
C GLN A 76 5.81 -6.62 10.92
N TYR A 77 6.54 -7.48 10.22
CA TYR A 77 7.21 -7.09 8.98
C TYR A 77 6.20 -7.20 7.83
N LEU A 78 6.14 -6.18 6.98
CA LEU A 78 5.35 -6.09 5.75
C LEU A 78 6.29 -6.01 4.54
N GLY A 79 5.76 -6.23 3.34
CA GLY A 79 6.55 -6.26 2.12
C GLY A 79 7.17 -7.61 1.79
N ASP A 80 7.95 -7.60 0.72
CA ASP A 80 8.45 -8.81 0.08
C ASP A 80 9.89 -9.21 0.52
N HIS A 81 10.58 -8.30 1.23
CA HIS A 81 12.00 -8.36 1.65
C HIS A 81 13.02 -8.18 0.52
N ILE A 82 12.66 -7.40 -0.49
CA ILE A 82 13.50 -6.97 -1.58
C ILE A 82 13.60 -5.44 -1.48
N ASN A 83 14.82 -4.94 -1.44
CA ASN A 83 15.06 -3.49 -1.43
C ASN A 83 14.79 -2.92 -2.83
N ASN A 84 14.47 -1.63 -2.90
CA ASN A 84 14.26 -0.92 -4.17
C ASN A 84 15.48 -1.04 -5.13
N ASP A 85 16.71 -1.00 -4.61
CA ASP A 85 17.96 -1.14 -5.42
C ASP A 85 18.19 -2.54 -6.03
N ASN A 86 17.25 -3.47 -5.85
CA ASN A 86 17.39 -4.84 -6.28
C ASN A 86 16.65 -5.07 -7.60
N PRO A 87 17.33 -5.54 -8.67
CA PRO A 87 16.68 -5.82 -9.96
C PRO A 87 15.56 -6.87 -9.94
N GLY A 88 15.39 -7.56 -8.81
CA GLY A 88 14.30 -8.50 -8.57
C GLY A 88 13.02 -7.86 -8.04
N GLU A 89 13.08 -6.62 -7.56
CA GLU A 89 11.91 -5.80 -7.23
C GLU A 89 11.25 -5.33 -8.52
N LYS A 90 9.92 -5.36 -8.58
CA LYS A 90 9.15 -5.10 -9.80
C LYS A 90 7.85 -4.33 -9.53
N ASP A 91 7.60 -3.92 -8.29
CA ASP A 91 6.40 -3.23 -7.80
C ASP A 91 6.78 -2.46 -6.52
N ILE A 92 7.62 -1.43 -6.66
CA ILE A 92 8.29 -0.73 -5.55
C ILE A 92 7.31 -0.14 -4.53
N ASP A 93 6.18 0.40 -4.98
CA ASP A 93 5.14 0.97 -4.13
C ASP A 93 4.05 -0.08 -3.73
N GLY A 94 4.10 -1.28 -4.31
CA GLY A 94 3.23 -2.40 -4.00
C GLY A 94 1.76 -2.17 -4.38
N ASP A 95 1.46 -1.30 -5.34
CA ASP A 95 0.08 -0.95 -5.73
C ASP A 95 -0.58 -1.93 -6.73
N ASP A 96 0.09 -3.06 -7.01
CA ASP A 96 -0.23 -4.08 -8.02
C ASP A 96 -0.02 -3.58 -9.48
N GLN A 97 0.67 -2.47 -9.70
CA GLN A 97 1.21 -2.05 -11.00
C GLN A 97 2.71 -2.34 -11.01
N ALA A 98 3.18 -2.99 -12.07
CA ALA A 98 4.60 -3.24 -12.17
C ALA A 98 5.32 -1.93 -12.54
N ASP A 99 6.55 -1.78 -12.06
CA ASP A 99 7.44 -0.66 -12.37
C ASP A 99 7.51 -0.42 -13.90
N ASP A 100 7.60 -1.50 -14.70
CA ASP A 100 7.66 -1.44 -16.18
C ASP A 100 6.29 -1.25 -16.89
N SER A 101 5.24 -0.93 -16.14
CA SER A 101 3.88 -0.92 -16.66
C SER A 101 3.47 0.45 -17.22
N LEU A 102 2.85 0.46 -18.41
CA LEU A 102 2.38 1.68 -19.10
C LEU A 102 1.40 2.60 -18.32
N GLY A 103 0.99 2.19 -17.12
CA GLY A 103 0.06 2.91 -16.27
C GLY A 103 0.68 3.39 -14.97
N GLU A 104 1.91 3.00 -14.68
CA GLU A 104 2.65 3.47 -13.53
C GLU A 104 3.24 4.85 -13.83
N THR A 105 3.17 5.73 -12.85
CA THR A 105 3.54 7.14 -13.00
C THR A 105 4.10 7.77 -11.72
N ASP A 106 4.21 7.01 -10.63
CA ASP A 106 4.71 7.41 -9.30
C ASP A 106 5.38 6.18 -8.67
N LEU A 107 6.52 5.79 -9.23
CA LEU A 107 7.14 4.48 -9.04
C LEU A 107 7.57 4.20 -7.59
N ASP A 108 8.01 5.24 -6.87
CA ASP A 108 8.34 5.18 -5.44
C ASP A 108 7.13 5.48 -4.53
N GLY A 109 5.98 5.83 -5.11
CA GLY A 109 4.74 6.12 -4.39
C GLY A 109 4.85 7.30 -3.41
N ASP A 110 5.81 8.22 -3.56
CA ASP A 110 5.98 9.34 -2.63
C ASP A 110 5.01 10.51 -2.88
N GLY A 111 4.22 10.40 -3.96
CA GLY A 111 3.23 11.36 -4.37
C GLY A 111 3.76 12.41 -5.34
N LYS A 112 4.95 12.22 -5.91
CA LYS A 112 5.46 12.95 -7.06
C LYS A 112 5.55 11.99 -8.23
N THR A 113 4.96 12.40 -9.34
CA THR A 113 5.06 11.59 -10.54
C THR A 113 6.50 11.56 -11.04
N ASP A 114 6.90 10.51 -11.73
CA ASP A 114 8.28 10.33 -12.23
C ASP A 114 8.73 11.54 -13.09
N ASN A 115 7.79 12.11 -13.84
CA ASN A 115 7.93 13.33 -14.64
C ASN A 115 7.90 14.68 -13.86
N ASP A 116 7.75 14.68 -12.54
CA ASP A 116 7.69 15.92 -11.77
C ASP A 116 9.07 16.57 -11.72
N ALA A 117 9.17 17.86 -12.06
CA ALA A 117 10.44 18.59 -12.02
C ALA A 117 11.06 18.72 -10.62
N LEU A 118 10.35 18.30 -9.56
CA LEU A 118 10.85 18.21 -8.20
C LEU A 118 11.21 16.79 -7.78
N GLU A 119 10.86 15.79 -8.58
CA GLU A 119 11.35 14.42 -8.43
C GLU A 119 12.84 14.37 -8.73
N GLN A 120 13.53 13.58 -7.94
CA GLN A 120 14.98 13.49 -7.89
C GLN A 120 15.45 12.06 -7.63
N ASP A 121 14.57 11.10 -7.34
CA ASP A 121 14.86 9.72 -6.90
C ASP A 121 13.69 8.79 -7.32
N ILE A 122 13.53 8.56 -8.62
CA ILE A 122 12.33 7.90 -9.21
C ILE A 122 12.10 6.49 -8.66
N ASP A 123 13.16 5.70 -8.47
CA ASP A 123 13.09 4.34 -7.90
C ASP A 123 13.06 4.29 -6.36
N GLY A 124 13.23 5.44 -5.69
CA GLY A 124 13.27 5.55 -4.25
C GLY A 124 14.37 4.72 -3.57
N ASP A 125 15.47 4.36 -4.26
CA ASP A 125 16.59 3.61 -3.65
C ASP A 125 17.49 4.47 -2.72
N ARG A 126 17.15 5.77 -2.62
CA ARG A 126 17.90 6.85 -1.96
C ARG A 126 19.15 7.31 -2.69
N ARG A 127 19.23 7.09 -3.99
CA ARG A 127 20.29 7.56 -4.86
C ARG A 127 19.69 8.33 -6.03
N ALA A 128 19.60 9.64 -5.79
CA ALA A 128 19.11 10.56 -6.79
C ALA A 128 19.58 10.31 -8.23
N ASP A 129 18.67 10.38 -9.20
CA ASP A 129 18.82 9.94 -10.61
C ASP A 129 20.14 10.42 -11.23
N ASN A 130 20.47 11.71 -11.06
CA ASN A 130 21.70 12.30 -11.61
C ASN A 130 23.02 11.90 -10.89
N SER A 131 22.97 10.96 -9.95
CA SER A 131 24.12 10.50 -9.18
C SER A 131 25.06 9.68 -10.07
N PRO A 132 26.40 9.87 -9.99
CA PRO A 132 27.36 9.08 -10.78
C PRO A 132 27.39 7.58 -10.50
N GLY A 133 26.62 7.12 -9.52
CA GLY A 133 26.49 5.72 -9.15
C GLY A 133 25.12 5.15 -9.44
N GLU A 134 24.18 5.97 -9.93
CA GLU A 134 22.90 5.47 -10.43
C GLU A 134 23.09 4.83 -11.79
N LEU A 135 22.42 3.70 -11.99
CA LEU A 135 22.55 2.84 -13.15
C LEU A 135 21.20 2.30 -13.64
N ASP A 136 20.10 2.55 -12.92
CA ASP A 136 18.75 1.98 -13.12
C ASP A 136 17.75 3.03 -12.57
N GLU A 137 17.58 4.16 -13.28
CA GLU A 137 16.83 5.33 -12.78
C GLU A 137 15.34 5.02 -12.50
N ASP A 138 14.72 4.13 -13.28
CA ASP A 138 13.32 3.70 -13.13
C ASP A 138 13.15 2.41 -12.30
N GLY A 139 14.22 1.81 -11.79
CA GLY A 139 14.15 0.61 -10.94
C GLY A 139 13.60 -0.65 -11.64
N ASP A 140 13.42 -0.66 -12.96
CA ASP A 140 12.82 -1.78 -13.68
C ASP A 140 13.74 -3.01 -13.76
N GLY A 141 14.96 -2.90 -13.23
CA GLY A 141 15.96 -3.95 -13.15
C GLY A 141 16.81 -4.09 -14.42
N ARG A 142 16.68 -3.15 -15.37
CA ARG A 142 17.59 -2.95 -16.51
C ARG A 142 18.38 -1.68 -16.28
N MET A 143 19.64 -1.73 -16.71
CA MET A 143 20.50 -0.56 -16.57
C MET A 143 20.17 0.48 -17.64
N ASP A 144 20.32 1.77 -17.35
CA ASP A 144 20.10 2.88 -18.31
C ASP A 144 20.94 2.73 -19.61
N ASP A 145 22.10 2.06 -19.51
CA ASP A 145 22.99 1.80 -20.66
C ASP A 145 22.76 0.45 -21.36
N ALA A 146 21.74 -0.30 -20.92
CA ALA A 146 21.39 -1.60 -21.46
C ALA A 146 20.85 -1.50 -22.89
N ALA A 147 21.05 -2.57 -23.65
CA ALA A 147 20.57 -2.60 -25.02
C ALA A 147 19.06 -2.89 -25.05
N GLY A 148 18.28 -1.92 -25.54
CA GLY A 148 16.82 -1.97 -25.54
C GLY A 148 16.23 -1.60 -24.19
N GLU A 149 17.00 -0.86 -23.38
CA GLU A 149 16.37 0.12 -22.50
C GLU A 149 15.96 1.30 -23.36
N ASP A 150 14.66 1.61 -23.29
CA ASP A 150 14.03 2.60 -24.13
C ASP A 150 13.17 3.56 -23.27
N ASP A 151 13.09 3.46 -21.94
CA ASP A 151 12.28 4.32 -21.06
C ASP A 151 13.02 4.55 -19.72
N ILE A 152 13.98 5.47 -19.69
CA ILE A 152 14.89 5.61 -18.53
C ILE A 152 14.22 6.30 -17.33
N ASP A 153 13.25 7.18 -17.57
CA ASP A 153 12.57 7.94 -16.52
C ASP A 153 11.27 7.27 -16.02
N GLY A 154 10.95 6.07 -16.53
CA GLY A 154 9.81 5.27 -16.10
C GLY A 154 8.44 5.87 -16.45
N ASP A 155 8.39 6.90 -17.30
CA ASP A 155 7.15 7.64 -17.57
C ASP A 155 6.19 6.96 -18.56
N SER A 156 6.57 5.76 -19.02
CA SER A 156 5.87 4.94 -20.01
C SER A 156 5.96 5.47 -21.45
N LEU A 157 6.88 6.38 -21.76
CA LEU A 157 7.19 6.84 -23.11
C LEU A 157 8.61 6.45 -23.47
N ASP A 158 8.77 5.95 -24.71
CA ASP A 158 10.12 5.65 -25.19
C ASP A 158 10.97 6.95 -25.22
N ASP A 159 12.24 6.90 -24.80
CA ASP A 159 13.35 7.89 -24.87
C ASP A 159 13.55 8.55 -26.26
N ASP A 160 12.89 8.01 -27.29
CA ASP A 160 12.92 8.53 -28.66
C ASP A 160 11.55 8.98 -29.19
N ASP A 161 10.51 8.98 -28.35
CA ASP A 161 9.17 9.43 -28.71
C ASP A 161 9.15 10.96 -28.87
N ILE A 162 8.37 11.42 -29.86
CA ILE A 162 8.25 12.84 -30.18
C ILE A 162 7.46 13.64 -29.13
N VAL A 163 6.82 12.94 -28.19
CA VAL A 163 5.99 13.52 -27.14
C VAL A 163 6.62 13.48 -25.75
N GLU A 164 7.72 12.74 -25.59
CA GLU A 164 8.54 12.70 -24.39
C GLU A 164 9.14 14.08 -24.10
N LEU A 165 9.27 14.43 -22.82
CA LEU A 165 9.68 15.75 -22.35
C LEU A 165 10.79 15.65 -21.30
N ASP A 166 12.02 15.41 -21.77
CA ASP A 166 13.28 15.50 -21.01
C ASP A 166 13.58 16.88 -20.38
#